data_AF-A0AAU3JCN2-F1
#
_entry.id   AF-A0AAU3JCN2-F1
#
_cell.length_a   1.000
_cell.length_b   1.000
_cell.length_c   1.000
_cell.angle_alpha   90.00
_cell.angle_beta   90.00
_cell.angle_gamma   90.00
#
_symmetry.space_group_name_H-M   'P 1'
#
loop_
_entity.id
_entity.type
_entity.pdbx_description
1 polymer ?
#
loop_
_entity_poly.entity_id
_entity_poly.type
_entity_poly.pdbx_seq_one_letter_code
_entity_poly.pdbx_strand_id
1 'polypeptide(L)'
;MIAALLEAVGDAAAVLSYDEDRTFAALSLSHFGSVGSSRLDWSGAEVLRSSPTFAGGELQKLLRELGRLDELAVVFWGNLAVPSLALEAGLVAAHADAILECCSECWVYLVDSGVLIEFQDGEGFTAGRVSR
;
A
#
# COMPACT_ATOMS: atom_id res chain seq x y z
N MET A 1 11.16 2.34 11.50
CA MET A 1 10.28 3.04 12.48
C MET A 1 9.51 4.12 11.74
N ILE A 2 8.18 4.12 11.80
CA ILE A 2 7.34 5.04 11.02
C ILE A 2 7.69 6.53 11.21
N ALA A 3 8.15 6.91 12.40
CA ALA A 3 8.57 8.28 12.69
C ALA A 3 9.71 8.76 11.77
N ALA A 4 10.65 7.88 11.38
CA ALA A 4 11.72 8.23 10.45
C ALA A 4 11.20 8.41 9.01
N LEU A 5 10.18 7.63 8.62
CA LEU A 5 9.50 7.83 7.33
C LEU A 5 8.77 9.18 7.33
N LEU A 6 8.02 9.48 8.40
CA LEU A 6 7.31 10.75 8.57
C LEU A 6 8.26 11.95 8.59
N GLU A 7 9.41 11.83 9.24
CA GLU A 7 10.44 12.87 9.23
C GLU A 7 11.03 13.07 7.82
N ALA A 8 11.23 11.98 7.07
CA ALA A 8 11.78 12.05 5.72
C ALA A 8 10.81 12.66 4.70
N VAL A 9 9.50 12.37 4.81
CA VAL A 9 8.47 12.91 3.91
C VAL A 9 7.96 14.28 4.37
N GLY A 10 8.08 14.62 5.65
CA GLY A 10 7.64 15.89 6.22
C GLY A 10 6.17 16.20 5.90
N ASP A 11 5.91 17.44 5.49
CA ASP A 11 4.56 17.93 5.15
C ASP A 11 4.02 17.34 3.82
N ALA A 12 4.82 16.54 3.10
CA ALA A 12 4.39 15.90 1.86
C ALA A 12 3.59 14.61 2.09
N ALA A 13 3.41 14.19 3.35
CA ALA A 13 2.47 13.15 3.73
C ALA A 13 1.43 13.67 4.72
N ALA A 14 0.18 13.25 4.53
CA ALA A 14 -0.89 13.44 5.47
C ALA A 14 -1.08 12.16 6.30
N VAL A 15 -1.09 12.31 7.63
CA VAL A 15 -1.57 11.26 8.53
C VAL A 15 -3.08 11.26 8.47
N LEU A 16 -3.68 10.14 8.06
CA LEU A 16 -5.14 10.07 7.94
C LEU A 16 -5.81 10.10 9.30
N SER A 17 -6.88 10.88 9.40
CA SER A 17 -7.82 10.76 10.51
C SER A 17 -8.54 9.41 10.45
N TYR A 18 -9.20 9.04 11.55
CA TYR A 18 -9.97 7.80 11.61
C TYR A 18 -11.03 7.70 10.50
N ASP A 19 -11.77 8.78 10.24
CA ASP A 19 -12.84 8.77 9.24
C ASP A 19 -12.28 8.67 7.81
N GLU A 20 -11.15 9.31 7.53
CA GLU A 20 -10.45 9.20 6.25
C GLU A 20 -9.90 7.79 6.03
N ASP A 21 -9.24 7.21 7.05
CA ASP A 21 -8.75 5.84 7.02
C ASP A 21 -9.88 4.86 6.69
N ARG A 22 -11.01 4.96 7.41
CA ARG A 22 -12.19 4.11 7.18
C ARG A 22 -12.78 4.31 5.79
N THR A 23 -12.76 5.53 5.27
CA THR A 23 -13.24 5.84 3.92
C THR A 23 -12.36 5.20 2.87
N PHE A 24 -11.03 5.35 2.95
CA PHE A 24 -10.12 4.74 2.00
C PHE A 24 -10.09 3.21 2.11
N ALA A 25 -10.19 2.65 3.31
CA ALA A 25 -10.31 1.22 3.51
C ALA A 25 -11.62 0.67 2.90
N ALA A 26 -12.72 1.43 2.94
CA ALA A 26 -13.97 1.06 2.28
C ALA A 26 -13.85 1.08 0.75
N LEU A 27 -13.07 2.02 0.20
CA LEU A 27 -12.80 2.14 -1.23
C LEU A 27 -11.76 1.15 -1.77
N SER A 28 -11.11 0.37 -0.90
CA SER A 28 -9.98 -0.50 -1.27
C SER A 28 -10.03 -1.86 -0.56
N LEU A 29 -9.43 -1.97 0.62
CA LEU A 29 -9.28 -3.21 1.39
C LEU A 29 -10.60 -3.98 1.57
N SER A 30 -11.71 -3.27 1.79
CA SER A 30 -13.02 -3.87 2.06
C SER A 30 -13.63 -4.60 0.86
N HIS A 31 -13.06 -4.47 -0.33
CA HIS A 31 -13.48 -5.21 -1.53
C HIS A 31 -12.93 -6.63 -1.59
N PHE A 32 -12.00 -6.96 -0.70
CA PHE A 32 -11.35 -8.26 -0.66
C PHE A 32 -11.81 -9.03 0.59
N GLY A 33 -11.97 -10.35 0.44
CA GLY A 33 -12.04 -11.25 1.58
C GLY A 33 -10.68 -11.35 2.27
N SER A 34 -10.60 -12.15 3.34
CA SER A 34 -9.33 -12.48 3.97
C SER A 34 -9.03 -13.98 3.88
N VAL A 35 -7.77 -14.31 3.63
CA VAL A 35 -7.22 -15.68 3.73
C VAL A 35 -6.33 -15.74 4.96
N GLY A 36 -6.72 -16.55 5.95
CA GLY A 36 -5.99 -16.61 7.23
C GLY A 36 -6.23 -15.35 8.07
N SER A 37 -5.18 -14.81 8.70
CA SER A 37 -5.32 -13.71 9.66
C SER A 37 -5.38 -12.32 9.03
N SER A 38 -4.76 -12.12 7.86
CA SER A 38 -4.51 -10.75 7.37
C SER A 38 -4.34 -10.62 5.86
N ARG A 39 -4.01 -11.70 5.15
CA ARG A 39 -3.89 -11.67 3.69
C ARG A 39 -5.21 -11.43 3.00
N LEU A 40 -5.17 -10.73 1.88
CA LEU A 40 -6.31 -10.54 1.02
C LEU A 40 -6.61 -11.81 0.22
N ASP A 41 -7.90 -12.14 0.14
CA ASP A 41 -8.41 -13.12 -0.80
C ASP A 41 -8.52 -12.46 -2.18
N TRP A 42 -7.53 -12.73 -3.03
CA TRP A 42 -7.50 -12.28 -4.41
C TRP A 42 -8.41 -13.09 -5.35
N SER A 43 -9.11 -14.11 -4.84
CA SER A 43 -10.01 -14.91 -5.68
C SER A 43 -11.15 -14.05 -6.23
N GLY A 44 -11.27 -14.03 -7.57
CA GLY A 44 -12.25 -13.21 -8.27
C GLY A 44 -11.82 -11.76 -8.53
N ALA A 45 -10.65 -11.32 -8.04
CA ALA A 45 -10.07 -10.04 -8.41
C ALA A 45 -9.23 -10.13 -9.69
N GLU A 46 -9.11 -9.02 -10.43
CA GLU A 46 -8.19 -8.91 -11.55
C GLU A 46 -6.77 -8.67 -11.03
N VAL A 47 -5.97 -9.74 -10.94
CA VAL A 47 -4.56 -9.66 -10.55
C VAL A 47 -3.72 -9.16 -11.73
N LEU A 48 -3.06 -8.03 -11.55
CA LEU A 48 -2.23 -7.38 -12.56
C LEU A 48 -0.78 -7.86 -12.51
N ARG A 49 -0.25 -8.04 -11.29
CA ARG A 49 1.13 -8.46 -11.03
C ARG A 49 1.21 -9.30 -9.76
N SER A 50 2.16 -10.23 -9.74
CA SER A 50 2.61 -10.89 -8.53
C SER A 50 4.12 -11.12 -8.64
N SER A 51 4.82 -10.96 -7.53
CA SER A 51 6.26 -11.09 -7.44
C SER A 51 6.65 -11.70 -6.10
N PRO A 52 7.45 -12.77 -6.06
CA PRO A 52 7.91 -13.36 -4.79
C PRO A 52 9.04 -12.55 -4.14
N THR A 53 9.55 -11.51 -4.80
CA THR A 53 10.67 -10.70 -4.29
C THR A 53 10.15 -9.62 -3.36
N PHE A 54 10.59 -9.61 -2.10
CA PHE A 54 10.28 -8.57 -1.13
C PHE A 54 11.44 -7.57 -1.02
N ALA A 55 11.43 -6.51 -1.84
CA ALA A 55 12.49 -5.49 -1.87
C ALA A 55 11.95 -4.14 -2.36
N GLY A 56 12.54 -3.03 -1.91
CA GLY A 56 12.06 -1.69 -2.25
C GLY A 56 12.15 -1.39 -3.75
N GLY A 57 13.15 -1.95 -4.44
CA GLY A 57 13.25 -1.86 -5.90
C GLY A 57 12.07 -2.49 -6.65
N GLU A 58 11.49 -3.58 -6.11
CA GLU A 58 10.31 -4.22 -6.70
C GLU A 58 9.04 -3.40 -6.43
N LEU A 59 8.88 -2.89 -5.21
CA LEU A 59 7.77 -1.96 -4.91
C LEU A 59 7.83 -0.70 -5.79
N GLN A 60 9.02 -0.11 -5.94
CA GLN A 60 9.23 1.05 -6.82
C GLN A 60 8.82 0.74 -8.27
N LYS A 61 9.15 -0.45 -8.77
CA LYS A 61 8.78 -0.90 -10.11
C LYS A 61 7.26 -1.04 -10.24
N LEU A 62 6.60 -1.69 -9.28
CA LEU A 62 5.14 -1.86 -9.28
C LEU A 62 4.41 -0.52 -9.29
N LEU A 63 4.83 0.44 -8.46
CA LEU A 63 4.24 1.77 -8.41
C LEU A 63 4.38 2.53 -9.74
N ARG A 64 5.51 2.39 -10.43
CA ARG A 64 5.74 3.02 -11.74
C ARG A 64 4.95 2.37 -12.87
N GLU A 65 4.73 1.06 -12.80
CA GLU A 65 4.03 0.31 -13.85
C GLU A 65 2.50 0.39 -13.72
N LEU A 66 1.99 0.44 -12.50
CA LEU A 66 0.55 0.26 -12.22
C LEU A 66 -0.19 1.56 -11.90
N GLY A 67 0.55 2.66 -11.77
CA GLY A 67 0.03 3.95 -11.35
C GLY A 67 0.73 5.14 -11.99
N ARG A 68 0.27 6.33 -11.63
CA ARG A 68 0.98 7.58 -11.91
C ARG A 68 1.70 8.04 -10.66
N LEU A 69 2.95 8.46 -10.78
CA LEU A 69 3.74 8.89 -9.62
C LEU A 69 3.22 10.16 -8.94
N ASP A 70 2.40 10.94 -9.62
CA ASP A 70 1.73 12.12 -9.05
C ASP A 70 0.34 11.82 -8.49
N GLU A 71 -0.14 10.58 -8.57
CA GLU A 71 -1.43 10.19 -7.98
C GLU A 71 -1.30 9.99 -6.46
N LEU A 72 -2.44 10.11 -5.78
CA LEU A 72 -2.52 9.84 -4.36
C LEU A 72 -2.39 8.33 -4.08
N ALA A 73 -1.44 7.99 -3.21
CA ALA A 73 -1.28 6.66 -2.64
C ALA A 73 -1.65 6.68 -1.16
N VAL A 74 -2.43 5.68 -0.73
CA VAL A 74 -2.73 5.45 0.69
C VAL A 74 -2.00 4.20 1.16
N VAL A 75 -1.18 4.35 2.18
CA VAL A 75 -0.43 3.26 2.81
C VAL A 75 -1.14 2.83 4.08
N PHE A 76 -1.60 1.58 4.09
CA PHE A 76 -2.19 0.90 5.24
C PHE A 76 -1.17 -0.06 5.84
N TRP A 77 -1.30 -0.30 7.15
CA TRP A 77 -0.37 -1.13 7.91
C TRP A 77 -1.12 -2.30 8.56
N GLY A 78 -0.52 -3.49 8.56
CA GLY A 78 -1.06 -4.63 9.33
C GLY A 78 -1.06 -4.40 10.85
N ASN A 79 -0.37 -3.35 11.31
CA ASN A 79 -0.31 -2.93 12.71
C ASN A 79 -1.18 -1.70 12.95
N LEU A 80 -2.29 -1.87 13.66
CA LEU A 80 -3.25 -0.81 14.02
C LEU A 80 -2.66 0.32 14.89
N ALA A 81 -1.47 0.14 15.46
CA ALA A 81 -0.77 1.21 16.18
C ALA A 81 -0.08 2.23 15.26
N VAL A 82 0.01 1.94 13.96
CA VAL A 82 0.61 2.81 12.95
C VAL A 82 -0.53 3.45 12.14
N PRO A 83 -0.64 4.79 12.12
CA PRO A 83 -1.69 5.44 11.35
C PRO A 83 -1.41 5.33 9.85
N SER A 84 -2.47 5.16 9.07
CA SER A 84 -2.40 5.16 7.62
C SER A 84 -1.93 6.51 7.09
N LEU A 85 -1.14 6.49 6.01
CA LEU A 85 -0.56 7.68 5.40
C LEU A 85 -1.11 7.90 4.01
N ALA A 86 -1.33 9.15 3.64
CA ALA A 86 -1.69 9.58 2.30
C ALA A 86 -0.59 10.49 1.75
N LEU A 87 0.00 10.11 0.62
CA LEU A 87 1.11 10.81 -0.02
C LEU A 87 1.18 10.48 -1.51
N GLU A 88 1.93 11.24 -2.30
CA GLU A 88 2.10 10.94 -3.72
C GLU A 88 2.78 9.58 -3.92
N ALA A 89 2.32 8.80 -4.91
CA ALA A 89 2.89 7.49 -5.23
C ALA A 89 4.40 7.56 -5.55
N GLY A 90 4.87 8.70 -6.08
CA GLY A 90 6.29 9.00 -6.29
C GLY A 90 7.11 9.04 -5.00
N LEU A 91 6.53 9.53 -3.91
CA LEU A 91 7.17 9.53 -2.59
C LEU A 91 7.18 8.11 -2.00
N VAL A 92 6.11 7.34 -2.16
CA VAL A 92 6.10 5.91 -1.81
C VAL A 92 7.22 5.17 -2.56
N ALA A 93 7.37 5.44 -3.85
CA ALA A 93 8.40 4.84 -4.69
C ALA A 93 9.83 5.30 -4.36
N ALA A 94 10.00 6.51 -3.85
CA ALA A 94 11.29 7.05 -3.41
C ALA A 94 11.71 6.51 -2.04
N HIS A 95 10.74 6.20 -1.17
CA HIS A 95 10.95 5.71 0.19
C HIS A 95 10.57 4.23 0.35
N ALA A 96 10.55 3.47 -0.74
CA ALA A 96 10.07 2.09 -0.76
C ALA A 96 10.77 1.20 0.28
N ASP A 97 12.10 1.25 0.37
CA ASP A 97 12.84 0.46 1.36
C ASP A 97 12.46 0.85 2.81
N ALA A 98 12.35 2.15 3.09
CA ALA A 98 11.95 2.63 4.42
C ALA A 98 10.53 2.20 4.80
N ILE A 99 9.60 2.10 3.83
CA ILE A 99 8.26 1.57 4.04
C ILE A 99 8.29 0.08 4.38
N LEU A 100 9.05 -0.71 3.62
CA LEU A 100 9.21 -2.15 3.88
C LEU A 100 9.85 -2.42 5.26
N GLU A 101 10.79 -1.58 5.69
CA GLU A 101 11.39 -1.68 7.02
C GLU A 101 10.43 -1.35 8.18
N CYS A 102 9.30 -0.68 7.91
CA CYS A 102 8.36 -0.30 8.95
C CYS A 102 7.39 -1.42 9.35
N CYS A 103 7.21 -2.45 8.52
CA CYS A 103 6.22 -3.50 8.77
C CYS A 103 6.49 -4.75 7.93
N SER A 104 6.08 -5.91 8.46
CA SER A 104 6.10 -7.18 7.73
C SER A 104 4.90 -7.36 6.80
N GLU A 105 3.88 -6.49 6.90
CA GLU A 105 2.65 -6.54 6.12
C GLU A 105 2.03 -5.14 5.98
N CYS A 106 1.62 -4.83 4.75
CA CYS A 106 1.25 -3.50 4.33
C CYS A 106 0.43 -3.54 3.05
N TRP A 107 -0.33 -2.48 2.81
CA TRP A 107 -1.03 -2.29 1.55
C TRP A 107 -0.84 -0.87 1.04
N VAL A 108 -0.69 -0.72 -0.27
CA VAL A 108 -0.68 0.58 -0.95
C VAL A 108 -1.84 0.63 -1.93
N TYR A 109 -2.77 1.55 -1.69
CA TYR A 109 -3.89 1.84 -2.59
C TYR A 109 -3.59 3.06 -3.43
N LEU A 110 -3.55 2.88 -4.76
CA LEU A 110 -3.41 3.92 -5.76
C LEU A 110 -4.81 4.42 -6.15
N VAL A 111 -5.16 5.61 -5.68
CA VAL A 111 -6.56 6.07 -5.63
C VAL A 111 -7.16 6.26 -7.02
N ASP A 112 -6.44 6.94 -7.92
CA ASP A 112 -6.98 7.25 -9.26
C ASP A 112 -6.97 6.01 -10.15
N SER A 113 -5.91 5.22 -10.05
CA SER A 113 -5.78 3.96 -10.79
C SER A 113 -6.69 2.85 -10.25
N GLY A 114 -7.20 2.95 -9.02
CA GLY A 114 -8.00 1.88 -8.41
C GLY A 114 -7.21 0.56 -8.30
N VAL A 115 -5.92 0.66 -7.98
CA VAL A 115 -5.02 -0.49 -7.83
C VAL A 115 -4.65 -0.64 -6.37
N LEU A 116 -4.74 -1.85 -5.85
CA LEU A 116 -4.26 -2.21 -4.52
C LEU A 116 -3.04 -3.10 -4.67
N ILE A 117 -1.99 -2.79 -3.92
CA ILE A 117 -0.76 -3.56 -3.82
C ILE A 117 -0.68 -4.08 -2.39
N GLU A 118 -0.78 -5.39 -2.22
CA GLU A 118 -0.45 -6.08 -0.97
C GLU A 118 1.02 -6.51 -1.00
N PHE A 119 1.68 -6.38 0.15
CA PHE A 119 2.94 -7.06 0.36
C PHE A 119 3.11 -7.62 1.75
N GLN A 120 3.77 -8.76 1.80
CA GLN A 120 4.05 -9.51 3.02
C GLN A 120 5.46 -10.10 2.98
N ASP A 121 6.20 -9.92 4.08
CA ASP A 121 7.54 -10.48 4.23
C ASP A 121 7.49 -12.00 4.14
N GLY A 122 8.39 -12.57 3.34
CA GLY A 122 8.41 -14.01 3.00
C GLY A 122 7.48 -14.43 1.85
N GLU A 123 6.55 -13.59 1.40
CA GLU A 123 5.62 -13.92 0.31
C GLU A 123 5.74 -13.00 -0.92
N GLY A 124 6.21 -11.77 -0.73
CA GLY A 124 6.44 -10.80 -1.80
C GLY A 124 5.24 -9.86 -2.01
N PHE A 125 4.96 -9.53 -3.27
CA PHE A 125 3.94 -8.57 -3.70
C PHE A 125 2.83 -9.24 -4.51
N THR A 126 1.59 -8.79 -4.28
CA THR A 126 0.47 -9.04 -5.20
C THR A 126 -0.24 -7.72 -5.45
N ALA A 127 -0.52 -7.40 -6.71
CA ALA A 127 -1.20 -6.18 -7.09
C ALA A 127 -2.36 -6.47 -8.03
N GLY A 128 -3.51 -5.85 -7.78
CA GLY A 128 -4.72 -6.07 -8.56
C GLY A 128 -5.65 -4.87 -8.58
N ARG A 129 -6.65 -4.90 -9.47
CA ARG A 129 -7.71 -3.89 -9.50
C ARG A 129 -8.65 -4.09 -8.32
N VAL A 130 -9.03 -2.98 -7.71
CA VAL A 130 -10.18 -2.95 -6.80
C VAL A 130 -11.45 -2.95 -7.65
N SER A 131 -12.33 -3.92 -7.40
CA SER A 131 -13.64 -3.98 -8.06
C SER A 131 -14.47 -2.75 -7.70
N ARG A 132 -15.19 -2.17 -8.67
CA ARG A 132 -16.10 -1.04 -8.41
C ARG A 132 -17.42 -1.50 -7.82
#